data_AF-A0A1F9Z3I4-F1
#
_entry.id   AF-A0A1F9Z3I4-F1
#
_cell.length_a   1.000
_cell.length_b   1.000
_cell.length_c   1.000
_cell.angle_alpha   90.00
_cell.angle_beta   90.00
_cell.angle_gamma   90.00
#
_symmetry.space_group_name_H-M   'P 1'
#
loop_
_entity.id
_entity.type
_entity.pdbx_description
1 polymer ?
#
loop_
_entity_poly.entity_id
_entity_poly.type
_entity_poly.pdbx_seq_one_letter_code
_entity_poly.pdbx_strand_id
1 'polypeptide(L)'
;MVVGESASVNVGRAIEILRGLNMRAPAVATVEETTALEALGLVRSFTQEAKGSLETEIGRLGSVADQLRGLSRSIDASAGPIAVSSPSAGAPPAHEAVRALTTQVEELTRIRALFDSLVWNDATSRYLQITLDGRRTLVDLAVWRPRVGDLPLETFQRQMADLRQGFERTILRAATVVNFCARALPYLPPDLRTAGVILAKESLDPERTAAAVVRYHQTMPWSAAPPADQLLAATLLAAIPEDPAAVVPRFEASWRDLLAHEPYPEMQAVLAASLTELSPEDRARALARLAAIRPNVSTRSPVALLGLSRSMHTVEEASARYRASQEALMALGVAGGDSLDAAAAILASSPMLVPVLAERVGRLLGELRGVFDPPIVAAAMLSSSPLEPNESHELFKEAVGAVSRMNFFDLTLEIDDLALLMVYGSGPEIARFTLEGIPPAPGPLVEPVLARPSVWYTYHDFWIHRPRALYLRTHPAHIHTIPYFG
;
A
#
# COMPACT_ATOMS: atom_id res chain seq x y z
N MET A 1 10.00 32.42 -33.37
CA MET A 1 8.68 32.05 -32.86
C MET A 1 8.94 31.27 -31.58
N VAL A 2 8.86 31.96 -30.44
CA VAL A 2 9.20 31.41 -29.12
C VAL A 2 8.05 30.52 -28.69
N VAL A 3 8.31 29.23 -28.47
CA VAL A 3 7.37 28.30 -27.84
C VAL A 3 7.14 28.83 -26.43
N GLY A 4 5.95 29.33 -26.16
CA GLY A 4 5.61 29.94 -24.88
C GLY A 4 5.75 28.92 -23.75
N GLU A 5 6.49 29.30 -22.71
CA GLU A 5 6.46 28.62 -21.42
C GLU A 5 4.98 28.55 -20.97
N SER A 6 4.45 27.33 -20.81
CA SER A 6 3.11 27.18 -20.23
C SER A 6 3.16 27.76 -18.82
N ALA A 7 2.29 28.73 -18.51
CA ALA A 7 2.18 29.27 -17.17
C ALA A 7 1.87 28.12 -16.19
N SER A 8 2.89 27.68 -15.45
CA SER A 8 2.78 26.53 -14.57
C SER A 8 2.12 26.96 -13.26
N VAL A 9 0.93 26.44 -12.98
CA VAL A 9 0.30 26.57 -11.67
C VAL A 9 1.16 25.84 -10.65
N ASN A 10 1.59 26.51 -9.58
CA ASN A 10 2.31 25.83 -8.50
C ASN A 10 1.34 25.06 -7.60
N VAL A 11 1.86 24.10 -6.83
CA VAL A 11 1.05 23.26 -5.94
C VAL A 11 0.25 24.08 -4.94
N GLY A 12 0.87 25.07 -4.28
CA GLY A 12 0.19 25.89 -3.27
C GLY A 12 -1.08 26.54 -3.83
N ARG A 13 -0.98 27.13 -5.03
CA ARG A 13 -2.10 27.75 -5.72
C ARG A 13 -3.13 26.74 -6.22
N ALA A 14 -2.68 25.59 -6.71
CA ALA A 14 -3.57 24.50 -7.12
C ALA A 14 -4.46 24.02 -5.96
N ILE A 15 -3.89 23.90 -4.74
CA ILE A 15 -4.65 23.53 -3.53
C ILE A 15 -5.75 24.54 -3.25
N GLU A 16 -5.45 25.85 -3.30
CA GLU A 16 -6.45 26.90 -3.06
C GLU A 16 -7.62 26.80 -4.03
N ILE A 17 -7.33 26.66 -5.32
CA ILE A 17 -8.34 26.60 -6.38
C ILE A 17 -9.18 25.33 -6.23
N LEU A 18 -8.54 24.16 -6.16
CA LEU A 18 -9.25 22.87 -6.08
C LEU A 18 -10.06 22.75 -4.78
N ARG A 19 -9.54 23.26 -3.65
CA ARG A 19 -10.28 23.30 -2.39
C ARG A 19 -11.47 24.25 -2.47
N GLY A 20 -11.31 25.43 -3.06
CA GLY A 20 -12.40 26.37 -3.30
C GLY A 20 -13.53 25.74 -4.11
N LEU A 21 -13.19 25.08 -5.22
CA LEU A 21 -14.15 24.34 -6.05
C LEU A 21 -14.82 23.20 -5.29
N ASN A 22 -14.06 22.41 -4.51
CA ASN A 22 -14.61 21.31 -3.71
C ASN A 22 -15.57 21.80 -2.62
N MET A 23 -15.31 22.98 -2.04
CA MET A 23 -16.14 23.63 -1.03
C MET A 23 -17.26 24.50 -1.63
N ARG A 24 -17.37 24.55 -2.97
CA ARG A 24 -18.34 25.39 -3.70
C ARG A 24 -18.22 26.89 -3.43
N ALA A 25 -17.01 27.35 -3.09
CA ALA A 25 -16.70 28.77 -2.98
C ALA A 25 -16.42 29.35 -4.39
N PRO A 26 -16.73 30.65 -4.66
CA PRO A 26 -16.46 31.27 -5.96
C PRO A 26 -15.01 31.05 -6.41
N ALA A 27 -14.83 30.63 -7.66
CA ALA A 27 -13.52 30.27 -8.17
C ALA A 27 -12.73 31.54 -8.54
N VAL A 28 -11.66 31.83 -7.81
CA VAL A 28 -10.77 33.00 -8.05
C VAL A 28 -9.60 32.63 -8.97
N ALA A 29 -9.77 31.63 -9.84
CA ALA A 29 -8.71 31.15 -10.73
C ALA A 29 -8.61 32.00 -11.99
N THR A 30 -7.40 32.37 -12.42
CA THR A 30 -7.19 33.12 -13.67
C THR A 30 -7.49 32.25 -14.90
N VAL A 31 -7.47 32.88 -16.10
CA VAL A 31 -7.66 32.16 -17.37
C VAL A 31 -6.54 31.15 -17.60
N GLU A 32 -5.30 31.53 -17.31
CA GLU A 32 -4.12 30.67 -17.44
C GLU A 32 -4.19 29.50 -16.45
N GLU A 33 -4.53 29.78 -15.18
CA GLU A 33 -4.67 28.76 -14.14
C GLU A 33 -5.77 27.76 -14.49
N THR A 34 -6.91 28.25 -14.98
CA THR A 34 -8.03 27.39 -15.40
C THR A 34 -7.60 26.51 -16.57
N THR A 35 -6.96 27.08 -17.59
CA THR A 35 -6.50 26.35 -18.79
C THR A 35 -5.50 25.26 -18.41
N ALA A 36 -4.57 25.54 -17.49
CA ALA A 36 -3.60 24.55 -17.01
C ALA A 36 -4.28 23.41 -16.23
N LEU A 37 -5.25 23.72 -15.35
CA LEU A 37 -5.99 22.70 -14.60
C LEU A 37 -6.89 21.84 -15.50
N GLU A 38 -7.45 22.42 -16.57
CA GLU A 38 -8.19 21.68 -17.60
C GLU A 38 -7.28 20.76 -18.43
N ALA A 39 -6.09 21.24 -18.82
CA ALA A 39 -5.11 20.45 -19.55
C ALA A 39 -4.63 19.23 -18.75
N LEU A 40 -4.58 19.34 -17.43
CA LEU A 40 -4.30 18.24 -16.50
C LEU A 40 -5.54 17.39 -16.16
N GLY A 41 -6.72 17.71 -16.69
CA GLY A 41 -7.96 16.98 -16.44
C GLY A 41 -8.53 17.13 -15.03
N LEU A 42 -8.03 18.07 -14.23
CA LEU A 42 -8.41 18.26 -12.82
C LEU A 42 -9.70 19.08 -12.67
N VAL A 43 -10.00 19.91 -13.67
CA VAL A 43 -11.19 20.75 -13.74
C VAL A 43 -11.84 20.60 -15.11
N ARG A 44 -13.17 20.75 -15.16
CA ARG A 44 -13.93 20.90 -16.41
C ARG A 44 -14.67 22.23 -16.40
N SER A 45 -14.65 22.95 -17.53
CA SER A 45 -15.50 24.13 -17.72
C SER A 45 -16.79 23.84 -18.48
N PHE A 46 -17.81 24.62 -18.14
CA PHE A 46 -19.15 24.58 -18.72
C PHE A 46 -19.56 26.02 -19.08
N THR A 47 -20.18 26.17 -20.25
CA THR A 47 -20.76 27.46 -20.65
C THR A 47 -22.05 27.73 -19.87
N GLN A 48 -22.50 28.98 -19.89
CA GLN A 48 -23.79 29.36 -19.32
C GLN A 48 -24.96 28.64 -20.02
N GLU A 49 -24.86 28.43 -21.33
CA GLU A 49 -25.82 27.66 -22.12
C GLU A 49 -25.88 26.20 -21.67
N ALA A 50 -24.71 25.55 -21.47
CA ALA A 50 -24.64 24.18 -20.99
C ALA A 50 -25.28 24.04 -19.61
N LYS A 51 -25.06 24.99 -18.70
CA LYS A 51 -25.75 25.03 -17.41
C LYS A 51 -27.27 25.16 -17.57
N GLY A 52 -27.74 26.02 -18.47
CA GLY A 52 -29.17 26.16 -18.77
C GLY A 52 -29.81 24.88 -19.33
N SER A 53 -29.08 24.11 -20.14
CA SER A 53 -29.51 22.79 -20.59
C SER A 53 -29.63 21.79 -19.43
N LEU A 54 -28.65 21.77 -18.51
CA LEU A 54 -28.71 20.92 -17.30
C LEU A 54 -29.91 21.28 -16.42
N GLU A 55 -30.19 22.58 -16.22
CA GLU A 55 -31.34 23.06 -15.44
C GLU A 55 -32.68 22.60 -16.05
N THR A 56 -32.79 22.69 -17.38
CA THR A 56 -33.97 22.22 -18.12
C THR A 56 -34.18 20.73 -17.96
N GLU A 57 -33.11 19.93 -18.03
CA GLU A 57 -33.18 18.48 -17.88
C GLU A 57 -33.57 18.08 -16.45
N ILE A 58 -33.00 18.74 -15.43
CA ILE A 58 -33.36 18.57 -14.01
C ILE A 58 -34.83 18.92 -13.76
N GLY A 59 -35.38 19.90 -14.48
CA GLY A 59 -36.81 20.24 -14.40
C GLY A 59 -37.76 19.06 -14.70
N ARG A 60 -37.28 18.02 -15.40
CA ARG A 60 -38.03 16.79 -15.71
C ARG A 60 -38.05 15.78 -14.56
N LEU A 61 -37.21 15.94 -13.54
CA LEU A 61 -37.04 14.95 -12.46
C LEU A 61 -38.34 14.74 -11.67
N GLY A 62 -39.10 15.82 -11.43
CA GLY A 62 -40.40 15.74 -10.77
C GLY A 62 -41.42 14.91 -11.54
N SER A 63 -41.54 15.13 -12.85
CA SER A 63 -42.50 14.41 -13.69
C SER A 63 -42.14 12.93 -13.88
N VAL A 64 -40.85 12.60 -14.01
CA VAL A 64 -40.38 11.21 -14.09
C VAL A 64 -40.61 10.48 -12.75
N ALA A 65 -40.36 11.14 -11.61
CA ALA A 65 -40.63 10.57 -10.30
C ALA A 65 -42.13 10.33 -10.06
N ASP A 66 -42.99 11.24 -10.54
CA ASP A 66 -44.45 11.07 -10.48
C ASP A 66 -44.93 9.93 -11.38
N GLN A 67 -44.34 9.76 -12.58
CA GLN A 67 -44.62 8.63 -13.47
C GLN A 67 -44.21 7.30 -12.83
N LEU A 68 -43.03 7.22 -12.20
CA LEU A 68 -42.58 6.03 -11.48
C LEU A 68 -43.52 5.69 -10.31
N ARG A 69 -43.91 6.69 -9.50
CA ARG A 69 -44.90 6.53 -8.42
C ARG A 69 -46.28 6.13 -8.93
N GLY A 70 -46.69 6.58 -10.12
CA GLY A 70 -47.92 6.17 -10.79
C GLY A 70 -47.86 4.71 -11.27
N LEU A 71 -46.75 4.32 -11.87
CA LEU A 71 -46.54 2.96 -12.39
C LEU A 71 -46.45 1.93 -11.25
N SER A 72 -45.74 2.25 -10.16
CA SER A 72 -45.67 1.40 -8.97
C SER A 72 -47.06 1.15 -8.39
N ARG A 73 -47.88 2.20 -8.23
CA ARG A 73 -49.26 2.07 -7.75
C ARG A 73 -50.15 1.22 -8.67
N SER A 74 -49.92 1.30 -9.99
CA SER A 74 -50.64 0.48 -10.97
C SER A 74 -50.26 -1.01 -10.89
N ILE A 75 -48.98 -1.30 -10.66
CA ILE A 75 -48.47 -2.67 -10.45
C ILE A 75 -49.03 -3.24 -9.15
N ASP A 76 -48.99 -2.47 -8.06
CA ASP A 76 -49.54 -2.89 -6.77
C ASP A 76 -51.06 -3.13 -6.85
N ALA A 77 -51.79 -2.31 -7.61
CA ALA A 77 -53.22 -2.48 -7.83
C ALA A 77 -53.57 -3.67 -8.74
N SER A 78 -52.68 -4.06 -9.66
CA SER A 78 -52.85 -5.21 -10.56
C SER A 78 -52.36 -6.54 -9.98
N ALA A 79 -51.66 -6.52 -8.83
CA ALA A 79 -51.28 -7.71 -8.06
C ALA A 79 -52.41 -8.27 -7.17
N GLY A 80 -53.66 -7.79 -7.30
CA GLY A 80 -54.85 -8.42 -6.74
C GLY A 80 -55.16 -9.80 -7.38
N PRO A 81 -56.08 -10.62 -6.80
CA PRO A 81 -56.24 -12.02 -7.17
C PRO A 81 -56.50 -12.20 -8.67
N ILE A 82 -55.67 -13.04 -9.27
CA ILE A 82 -55.50 -13.30 -10.70
C ILE A 82 -56.85 -13.39 -11.43
N ALA A 83 -57.16 -12.39 -12.26
CA ALA A 83 -58.09 -12.54 -13.37
C ALA A 83 -57.27 -12.51 -14.66
N VAL A 84 -57.21 -13.67 -15.32
CA VAL A 84 -56.59 -13.86 -16.63
C VAL A 84 -57.34 -13.02 -17.65
N SER A 85 -56.76 -11.90 -18.07
CA SER A 85 -57.16 -11.21 -19.30
C SER A 85 -55.91 -10.79 -20.07
N SER A 86 -55.87 -11.21 -21.33
CA SER A 86 -54.75 -11.19 -22.27
C SER A 86 -53.98 -9.86 -22.34
N PRO A 87 -52.65 -9.89 -22.61
CA PRO A 87 -51.88 -8.67 -22.82
C PRO A 87 -52.32 -7.99 -24.12
N SER A 88 -52.69 -6.72 -24.05
CA SER A 88 -52.82 -5.88 -25.24
C SER A 88 -51.45 -5.75 -25.91
N ALA A 89 -51.34 -6.21 -27.16
CA ALA A 89 -50.14 -6.09 -27.97
C ALA A 89 -49.81 -4.60 -28.20
N GLY A 90 -48.75 -4.10 -27.56
CA GLY A 90 -48.21 -2.76 -27.83
C GLY A 90 -47.54 -2.04 -26.65
N ALA A 91 -47.78 -2.46 -25.40
CA ALA A 91 -47.13 -1.87 -24.23
C ALA A 91 -45.95 -2.74 -23.75
N PRO A 92 -44.78 -2.17 -23.45
CA PRO A 92 -43.68 -2.94 -22.85
C PRO A 92 -44.13 -3.56 -21.52
N PRO A 93 -43.68 -4.78 -21.18
CA PRO A 93 -44.02 -5.41 -19.90
C PRO A 93 -43.67 -4.46 -18.75
N ALA A 94 -44.54 -4.39 -17.73
CA ALA A 94 -44.44 -3.40 -16.66
C ALA A 94 -43.05 -3.34 -15.99
N HIS A 95 -42.35 -4.47 -15.91
CA HIS A 95 -40.99 -4.55 -15.38
C HIS A 95 -39.94 -3.81 -16.24
N GLU A 96 -40.09 -3.77 -17.56
CA GLU A 96 -39.20 -3.01 -18.45
C GLU A 96 -39.44 -1.50 -18.33
N ALA A 97 -40.70 -1.07 -18.23
CA ALA A 97 -41.06 0.33 -18.02
C ALA A 97 -40.55 0.86 -16.66
N VAL A 98 -40.64 0.07 -15.59
CA VAL A 98 -40.06 0.41 -14.28
C VAL A 98 -38.54 0.54 -14.35
N ARG A 99 -37.84 -0.40 -15.02
CA ARG A 99 -36.38 -0.31 -15.19
C ARG A 99 -35.99 0.95 -15.96
N ALA A 100 -36.65 1.23 -17.08
CA ALA A 100 -36.36 2.42 -17.89
C ALA A 100 -36.54 3.73 -17.10
N LEU A 101 -37.64 3.86 -16.35
CA LEU A 101 -37.89 5.02 -15.51
C LEU A 101 -36.90 5.12 -14.34
N THR A 102 -36.51 3.99 -13.74
CA THR A 102 -35.50 3.97 -12.66
C THR A 102 -34.16 4.46 -13.17
N THR A 103 -33.69 3.95 -14.32
CA THR A 103 -32.47 4.43 -14.98
C THR A 103 -32.55 5.91 -15.32
N GLN A 104 -33.72 6.40 -15.74
CA GLN A 104 -33.93 7.82 -16.02
C GLN A 104 -33.85 8.68 -14.75
N VAL A 105 -34.39 8.22 -13.62
CA VAL A 105 -34.25 8.90 -12.32
C VAL A 105 -32.78 8.93 -11.87
N GLU A 106 -32.05 7.83 -12.01
CA GLU A 106 -30.63 7.75 -11.68
C GLU A 106 -29.80 8.75 -12.50
N GLU A 107 -30.06 8.82 -13.82
CA GLU A 107 -29.37 9.77 -14.69
C GLU A 107 -29.72 11.22 -14.36
N LEU A 108 -30.99 11.53 -14.12
CA LEU A 108 -31.41 12.88 -13.70
C LEU A 108 -30.84 13.27 -12.34
N THR A 109 -30.68 12.32 -11.42
CA THR A 109 -30.01 12.54 -10.13
C THR A 109 -28.51 12.81 -10.30
N ARG A 110 -27.85 12.11 -11.23
CA ARG A 110 -26.46 12.38 -11.61
C ARG A 110 -26.30 13.77 -12.22
N ILE A 111 -27.19 14.16 -13.14
CA ILE A 111 -27.24 15.50 -13.75
C ILE A 111 -27.45 16.57 -12.67
N ARG A 112 -28.35 16.32 -11.70
CA ARG A 112 -28.57 17.22 -10.57
C ARG A 112 -27.31 17.41 -9.72
N ALA A 113 -26.63 16.32 -9.36
CA ALA A 113 -25.38 16.38 -8.61
C ALA A 113 -24.27 17.14 -9.36
N LEU A 114 -24.18 16.97 -10.69
CA LEU A 114 -23.31 17.75 -11.55
C LEU A 114 -23.66 19.24 -11.46
N PHE A 115 -24.92 19.61 -11.69
CA PHE A 115 -25.38 21.00 -11.65
C PHE A 115 -25.10 21.67 -10.29
N ASP A 116 -25.39 20.98 -9.19
CA ASP A 116 -25.16 21.49 -7.83
C ASP A 116 -23.66 21.60 -7.48
N SER A 117 -22.78 20.99 -8.28
CA SER A 117 -21.32 21.07 -8.12
C SER A 117 -20.66 22.17 -8.97
N LEU A 118 -21.40 22.85 -9.84
CA LEU A 118 -20.88 23.90 -10.71
C LEU A 118 -20.63 25.20 -9.94
N VAL A 119 -19.42 25.74 -10.06
CA VAL A 119 -19.00 26.99 -9.41
C VAL A 119 -18.71 28.03 -10.49
N TRP A 120 -19.24 29.23 -10.35
CA TRP A 120 -18.95 30.32 -11.28
C TRP A 120 -17.52 30.86 -11.11
N ASN A 121 -16.83 31.10 -12.23
CA ASN A 121 -15.56 31.80 -12.30
C ASN A 121 -15.70 33.07 -13.16
N ASP A 122 -15.56 34.24 -12.54
CA ASP A 122 -15.65 35.54 -13.22
C ASP A 122 -14.54 35.73 -14.27
N ALA A 123 -13.32 35.26 -14.00
CA ALA A 123 -12.17 35.51 -14.86
C ALA A 123 -12.30 34.82 -16.23
N THR A 124 -12.96 33.66 -16.27
CA THR A 124 -13.20 32.89 -17.51
C THR A 124 -14.62 33.03 -18.04
N SER A 125 -15.53 33.63 -17.28
CA SER A 125 -16.97 33.68 -17.58
C SER A 125 -17.57 32.29 -17.84
N ARG A 126 -17.11 31.29 -17.08
CA ARG A 126 -17.54 29.89 -17.20
C ARG A 126 -17.83 29.28 -15.82
N TYR A 127 -18.63 28.22 -15.82
CA TYR A 127 -18.81 27.38 -14.65
C TYR A 127 -17.72 26.31 -14.61
N LEU A 128 -17.08 26.14 -13.47
CA LEU A 128 -16.04 25.14 -13.24
C LEU A 128 -16.56 24.01 -12.35
N GLN A 129 -16.09 22.80 -12.65
CA GLN A 129 -16.33 21.61 -11.86
C GLN A 129 -15.00 20.92 -11.56
N ILE A 130 -14.75 20.59 -10.30
CA ILE A 130 -13.65 19.69 -9.94
C ILE A 130 -13.97 18.26 -10.41
N THR A 131 -13.06 17.64 -11.15
CA THR A 131 -13.21 16.25 -11.60
C THR A 131 -12.89 15.27 -10.47
N LEU A 132 -13.11 13.97 -10.71
CA LEU A 132 -12.67 12.94 -9.77
C LEU A 132 -11.15 12.97 -9.59
N ASP A 133 -10.40 13.14 -10.68
CA ASP A 133 -8.94 13.26 -10.65
C ASP A 133 -8.49 14.54 -9.93
N GLY A 134 -9.25 15.63 -10.09
CA GLY A 134 -9.05 16.87 -9.32
C GLY A 134 -9.24 16.66 -7.81
N ARG A 135 -10.25 15.89 -7.40
CA ARG A 135 -10.48 15.55 -5.99
C ARG A 135 -9.39 14.63 -5.44
N ARG A 136 -9.00 13.60 -6.19
CA ARG A 136 -7.88 12.71 -5.82
C ARG A 136 -6.59 13.51 -5.65
N THR A 137 -6.28 14.36 -6.63
CA THR A 137 -5.14 15.27 -6.59
C THR A 137 -5.19 16.18 -5.37
N LEU A 138 -6.36 16.74 -5.03
CA LEU A 138 -6.50 17.59 -3.85
C LEU A 138 -6.17 16.85 -2.55
N VAL A 139 -6.52 15.55 -2.44
CA VAL A 139 -6.13 14.71 -1.31
C VAL A 139 -4.62 14.52 -1.29
N ASP A 140 -4.01 14.12 -2.40
CA ASP A 140 -2.55 13.94 -2.48
C ASP A 140 -1.82 15.23 -2.12
N LEU A 141 -2.23 16.35 -2.70
CA LEU A 141 -1.63 17.66 -2.43
C LEU A 141 -1.76 18.07 -0.97
N ALA A 142 -2.86 17.73 -0.29
CA ALA A 142 -3.01 18.03 1.14
C ALA A 142 -1.99 17.29 2.01
N VAL A 143 -1.60 16.09 1.60
CA VAL A 143 -0.62 15.23 2.29
C VAL A 143 0.80 15.73 2.03
N TRP A 144 1.13 15.95 0.75
CA TRP A 144 2.49 16.26 0.32
C TRP A 144 2.85 17.76 0.38
N ARG A 145 1.86 18.64 0.64
CA ARG A 145 2.03 20.11 0.68
C ARG A 145 3.30 20.58 1.38
N PRO A 146 3.69 20.08 2.57
CA PRO A 146 4.85 20.59 3.28
C PRO A 146 6.17 20.44 2.51
N ARG A 147 6.23 19.49 1.56
CA ARG A 147 7.42 19.19 0.76
C ARG A 147 7.37 19.80 -0.64
N VAL A 148 6.20 19.78 -1.28
CA VAL A 148 6.05 20.09 -2.71
C VAL A 148 5.32 21.40 -2.98
N GLY A 149 5.03 22.21 -1.95
CA GLY A 149 4.23 23.44 -2.04
C GLY A 149 4.65 24.41 -3.16
N ASP A 150 5.96 24.53 -3.38
CA ASP A 150 6.56 25.44 -4.37
C ASP A 150 6.83 24.78 -5.73
N LEU A 151 6.60 23.47 -5.87
CA LEU A 151 6.81 22.77 -7.14
C LEU A 151 5.70 23.12 -8.15
N PRO A 152 6.00 23.08 -9.46
CA PRO A 152 4.98 23.08 -10.49
C PRO A 152 4.02 21.91 -10.32
N LEU A 153 2.71 22.16 -10.45
CA LEU A 153 1.67 21.14 -10.32
C LEU A 153 1.87 19.98 -11.31
N GLU A 154 2.30 20.28 -12.53
CA GLU A 154 2.56 19.25 -13.54
C GLU A 154 3.69 18.30 -13.11
N THR A 155 4.75 18.85 -12.49
CA THR A 155 5.85 18.04 -11.95
C THR A 155 5.34 17.11 -10.86
N PHE A 156 4.51 17.61 -9.95
CA PHE A 156 3.89 16.79 -8.92
C PHE A 156 2.99 15.69 -9.51
N GLN A 157 2.15 16.02 -10.49
CA GLN A 157 1.29 15.04 -11.17
C GLN A 157 2.10 13.92 -11.82
N ARG A 158 3.20 14.28 -12.48
CA ARG A 158 4.12 13.32 -13.09
C ARG A 158 4.75 12.41 -12.05
N GLN A 159 5.27 12.96 -10.96
CA GLN A 159 5.84 12.18 -9.85
C GLN A 159 4.82 11.20 -9.25
N MET A 160 3.58 11.65 -9.02
CA MET A 160 2.52 10.78 -8.50
C MET A 160 2.09 9.71 -9.51
N ALA A 161 2.09 10.01 -10.80
CA ALA A 161 1.83 9.02 -11.85
C ALA A 161 2.94 7.98 -11.91
N ASP A 162 4.21 8.40 -11.88
CA ASP A 162 5.39 7.52 -11.87
C ASP A 162 5.39 6.60 -10.64
N LEU A 163 5.01 7.14 -9.47
CA LEU A 163 4.85 6.38 -8.23
C LEU A 163 3.79 5.27 -8.38
N ARG A 164 2.60 5.64 -8.88
CA ARG A 164 1.49 4.68 -9.07
C ARG A 164 1.83 3.61 -10.10
N GLN A 165 2.48 4.00 -11.20
CA GLN A 165 3.00 3.06 -12.19
C GLN A 165 4.12 2.18 -11.60
N GLY A 166 4.92 2.72 -10.68
CA GLY A 166 5.90 1.97 -9.89
C GLY A 166 5.23 0.85 -9.11
N PHE A 167 4.19 1.17 -8.33
CA PHE A 167 3.41 0.16 -7.60
C PHE A 167 2.86 -0.93 -8.52
N GLU A 168 2.23 -0.56 -9.63
CA GLU A 168 1.67 -1.51 -10.59
C GLU A 168 2.73 -2.44 -11.17
N ARG A 169 3.89 -1.91 -11.59
CA ARG A 169 5.01 -2.71 -12.10
C ARG A 169 5.53 -3.69 -11.05
N THR A 170 5.67 -3.26 -9.81
CA THR A 170 6.17 -4.09 -8.71
C THR A 170 5.19 -5.22 -8.40
N ILE A 171 3.88 -4.95 -8.38
CA ILE A 171 2.83 -5.98 -8.19
C ILE A 171 2.82 -6.98 -9.34
N LEU A 172 2.89 -6.52 -10.59
CA LEU A 172 2.94 -7.39 -11.78
C LEU A 172 4.16 -8.33 -11.76
N ARG A 173 5.32 -7.81 -11.33
CA ARG A 173 6.54 -8.60 -11.17
C ARG A 173 6.33 -9.73 -10.15
N ALA A 174 5.79 -9.41 -8.97
CA ALA A 174 5.47 -10.41 -7.96
C ALA A 174 4.43 -11.43 -8.45
N ALA A 175 3.43 -10.98 -9.21
CA ALA A 175 2.35 -11.85 -9.69
C ALA A 175 2.90 -12.89 -10.66
N THR A 176 3.84 -12.46 -11.51
CA THR A 176 4.53 -13.34 -12.46
C THR A 176 5.28 -14.46 -11.74
N VAL A 177 6.06 -14.10 -10.71
CA VAL A 177 6.83 -15.08 -9.93
C VAL A 177 5.94 -16.02 -9.14
N VAL A 178 4.93 -15.48 -8.42
CA VAL A 178 3.99 -16.27 -7.63
C VAL A 178 3.21 -17.24 -8.51
N ASN A 179 2.66 -16.78 -9.64
CA ASN A 179 1.93 -17.64 -10.56
C ASN A 179 2.81 -18.72 -11.19
N PHE A 180 4.08 -18.41 -11.49
CA PHE A 180 5.03 -19.40 -11.98
C PHE A 180 5.33 -20.45 -10.90
N CYS A 181 5.65 -20.03 -9.67
CA CYS A 181 5.94 -20.92 -8.56
C CYS A 181 4.73 -21.81 -8.22
N ALA A 182 3.52 -21.25 -8.20
CA ALA A 182 2.29 -22.01 -7.97
C ALA A 182 2.07 -23.12 -9.03
N ARG A 183 2.40 -22.86 -10.30
CA ARG A 183 2.34 -23.87 -11.36
C ARG A 183 3.43 -24.94 -11.24
N ALA A 184 4.65 -24.54 -10.87
CA ALA A 184 5.79 -25.44 -10.77
C ALA A 184 5.82 -26.27 -9.48
N LEU A 185 5.23 -25.75 -8.40
CA LEU A 185 5.17 -26.35 -7.06
C LEU A 185 3.70 -26.39 -6.58
N PRO A 186 2.80 -27.13 -7.25
CA PRO A 186 1.36 -27.09 -6.98
C PRO A 186 0.97 -27.59 -5.57
N TYR A 187 1.86 -28.31 -4.90
CA TYR A 187 1.69 -28.81 -3.54
C TYR A 187 2.06 -27.79 -2.46
N LEU A 188 2.65 -26.65 -2.84
CA LEU A 188 3.11 -25.60 -1.94
C LEU A 188 2.74 -24.24 -2.52
N PRO A 189 1.47 -23.81 -2.38
CA PRO A 189 1.04 -22.51 -2.90
C PRO A 189 1.91 -21.42 -2.26
N PRO A 190 2.52 -20.53 -3.07
CA PRO A 190 3.33 -19.45 -2.53
C PRO A 190 2.49 -18.58 -1.59
N ASP A 191 3.02 -18.34 -0.40
CA ASP A 191 2.36 -17.50 0.58
C ASP A 191 2.74 -16.02 0.39
N LEU A 192 2.06 -15.16 1.14
CA LEU A 192 2.33 -13.73 1.23
C LEU A 192 3.83 -13.41 1.49
N ARG A 193 4.59 -14.28 2.19
CA ARG A 193 6.02 -14.07 2.48
C ARG A 193 6.85 -14.14 1.21
N THR A 194 6.53 -15.10 0.35
CA THR A 194 7.19 -15.27 -0.94
C THR A 194 6.95 -14.03 -1.79
N ALA A 195 5.70 -13.59 -1.92
CA ALA A 195 5.35 -12.37 -2.65
C ALA A 195 6.06 -11.13 -2.08
N GLY A 196 6.08 -10.97 -0.75
CA GLY A 196 6.75 -9.89 -0.05
C GLY A 196 8.25 -9.77 -0.36
N VAL A 197 8.99 -10.88 -0.31
CA VAL A 197 10.43 -10.89 -0.60
C VAL A 197 10.72 -10.50 -2.04
N ILE A 198 9.88 -10.93 -3.00
CA ILE A 198 10.02 -10.58 -4.41
C ILE A 198 9.73 -9.08 -4.66
N LEU A 199 8.83 -8.49 -3.88
CA LEU A 199 8.50 -7.06 -3.92
C LEU A 199 9.59 -6.19 -3.30
N ALA A 200 10.30 -6.68 -2.30
CA ALA A 200 11.33 -5.93 -1.57
C ALA A 200 12.69 -5.83 -2.29
N LYS A 201 12.83 -6.44 -3.47
CA LYS A 201 14.11 -6.58 -4.19
C LYS A 201 14.17 -5.72 -5.45
N GLU A 202 15.40 -5.43 -5.89
CA GLU A 202 15.63 -4.73 -7.17
C GLU A 202 14.98 -5.47 -8.34
N SER A 203 14.70 -4.74 -9.41
CA SER A 203 14.04 -5.18 -10.64
C SER A 203 14.84 -6.26 -11.40
N LEU A 204 14.81 -7.47 -10.86
CA LEU A 204 15.26 -8.69 -11.53
C LEU A 204 14.18 -9.18 -12.48
N ASP A 205 14.63 -9.89 -13.52
CA ASP A 205 13.74 -10.55 -14.45
C ASP A 205 12.84 -11.56 -13.69
N PRO A 206 11.50 -11.41 -13.74
CA PRO A 206 10.61 -12.21 -12.92
C PRO A 206 10.62 -13.70 -13.32
N GLU A 207 10.79 -14.02 -14.59
CA GLU A 207 10.82 -15.43 -15.03
C GLU A 207 12.09 -16.13 -14.54
N ARG A 208 13.25 -15.48 -14.67
CA ARG A 208 14.52 -15.99 -14.12
C ARG A 208 14.46 -16.13 -12.61
N THR A 209 13.87 -15.15 -11.92
CA THR A 209 13.69 -15.20 -10.46
C THR A 209 12.84 -16.40 -10.10
N ALA A 210 11.70 -16.60 -10.75
CA ALA A 210 10.82 -17.74 -10.48
C ALA A 210 11.48 -19.11 -10.74
N ALA A 211 12.22 -19.22 -11.85
CA ALA A 211 12.98 -20.42 -12.15
C ALA A 211 14.06 -20.69 -11.08
N ALA A 212 14.72 -19.65 -10.58
CA ALA A 212 15.68 -19.76 -9.49
C ALA A 212 15.03 -20.19 -8.16
N VAL A 213 13.85 -19.65 -7.81
CA VAL A 213 13.08 -20.09 -6.63
C VAL A 213 12.82 -21.59 -6.69
N VAL A 214 12.25 -22.06 -7.80
CA VAL A 214 11.93 -23.49 -7.99
C VAL A 214 13.20 -24.34 -7.92
N ARG A 215 14.28 -23.90 -8.56
CA ARG A 215 15.58 -24.59 -8.52
C ARG A 215 16.09 -24.71 -7.10
N TYR A 216 16.25 -23.61 -6.37
CA TYR A 216 16.73 -23.66 -4.98
C TYR A 216 15.84 -24.53 -4.13
N HIS A 217 14.52 -24.38 -4.21
CA HIS A 217 13.56 -25.18 -3.44
C HIS A 217 13.78 -26.69 -3.67
N GLN A 218 14.04 -27.11 -4.91
CA GLN A 218 14.22 -28.52 -5.24
C GLN A 218 15.64 -29.06 -4.95
N THR A 219 16.67 -28.21 -4.99
CA THR A 219 18.07 -28.70 -4.96
C THR A 219 18.77 -28.49 -3.63
N MET A 220 18.29 -27.60 -2.77
CA MET A 220 18.99 -27.25 -1.54
C MET A 220 18.69 -28.23 -0.40
N PRO A 221 19.68 -28.53 0.45
CA PRO A 221 19.47 -29.33 1.65
C PRO A 221 18.86 -28.46 2.75
N TRP A 222 17.53 -28.24 2.69
CA TRP A 222 16.83 -27.32 3.61
C TRP A 222 16.80 -27.72 5.08
N SER A 223 17.38 -28.87 5.44
CA SER A 223 17.25 -29.51 6.76
C SER A 223 15.78 -29.77 7.13
N ALA A 224 15.46 -30.01 8.40
CA ALA A 224 14.09 -30.27 8.87
C ALA A 224 13.16 -29.02 8.85
N ALA A 225 13.49 -27.99 8.07
CA ALA A 225 12.70 -26.77 7.97
C ALA A 225 11.30 -27.06 7.38
N PRO A 226 10.24 -26.42 7.89
CA PRO A 226 8.90 -26.52 7.31
C PRO A 226 8.87 -26.10 5.83
N PRO A 227 8.06 -26.75 4.96
CA PRO A 227 8.03 -26.44 3.52
C PRO A 227 7.88 -24.96 3.18
N ALA A 228 7.05 -24.23 3.93
CA ALA A 228 6.84 -22.81 3.70
C ALA A 228 8.11 -21.97 3.98
N ASP A 229 8.93 -22.38 4.94
CA ASP A 229 10.20 -21.71 5.27
C ASP A 229 11.30 -22.09 4.26
N GLN A 230 11.22 -23.30 3.68
CA GLN A 230 12.07 -23.69 2.53
C GLN A 230 11.80 -22.80 1.33
N LEU A 231 10.51 -22.56 1.01
CA LEU A 231 10.13 -21.69 -0.10
C LEU A 231 10.53 -20.24 0.15
N LEU A 232 10.36 -19.75 1.39
CA LEU A 232 10.83 -18.41 1.76
C LEU A 232 12.35 -18.29 1.62
N ALA A 233 13.11 -19.25 2.14
CA ALA A 233 14.56 -19.28 2.01
C ALA A 233 15.01 -19.36 0.54
N ALA A 234 14.35 -20.20 -0.28
CA ALA A 234 14.56 -20.27 -1.73
C ALA A 234 14.32 -18.92 -2.41
N THR A 235 13.30 -18.20 -1.98
CA THR A 235 12.95 -16.86 -2.48
C THR A 235 13.99 -15.82 -2.10
N LEU A 236 14.49 -15.85 -0.88
CA LEU A 236 15.59 -14.99 -0.43
C LEU A 236 16.87 -15.22 -1.25
N LEU A 237 17.19 -16.47 -1.56
CA LEU A 237 18.36 -16.81 -2.40
C LEU A 237 18.16 -16.45 -3.87
N ALA A 238 16.96 -16.68 -4.43
CA ALA A 238 16.59 -16.32 -5.80
C ALA A 238 16.66 -14.81 -6.05
N ALA A 239 16.53 -14.04 -4.98
CA ALA A 239 16.59 -12.60 -5.05
C ALA A 239 18.02 -12.03 -4.89
N ILE A 240 19.05 -12.89 -4.84
CA ILE A 240 20.46 -12.46 -5.00
C ILE A 240 20.77 -12.46 -6.50
N PRO A 241 21.20 -11.32 -7.10
CA PRO A 241 21.35 -11.16 -8.54
C PRO A 241 22.64 -11.82 -9.08
N GLU A 242 22.88 -13.07 -8.71
CA GLU A 242 24.09 -13.83 -9.02
C GLU A 242 23.75 -15.24 -9.48
N ASP A 243 24.71 -15.91 -10.14
CA ASP A 243 24.56 -17.31 -10.55
C ASP A 243 24.36 -18.22 -9.33
N PRO A 244 23.36 -19.13 -9.34
CA PRO A 244 23.23 -20.16 -8.33
C PRO A 244 24.52 -20.91 -7.98
N ALA A 245 25.43 -21.13 -8.93
CA ALA A 245 26.72 -21.76 -8.65
C ALA A 245 27.58 -20.99 -7.62
N ALA A 246 27.42 -19.66 -7.52
CA ALA A 246 28.10 -18.82 -6.54
C ALA A 246 27.28 -18.59 -5.25
N VAL A 247 25.95 -18.63 -5.35
CA VAL A 247 25.05 -18.44 -4.19
C VAL A 247 25.01 -19.67 -3.30
N VAL A 248 24.99 -20.88 -3.87
CA VAL A 248 24.86 -22.14 -3.10
C VAL A 248 25.98 -22.31 -2.06
N PRO A 249 27.28 -22.20 -2.40
CA PRO A 249 28.34 -22.40 -1.42
C PRO A 249 28.35 -21.32 -0.32
N ARG A 250 27.90 -20.10 -0.65
CA ARG A 250 27.77 -19.02 0.34
C ARG A 250 26.63 -19.30 1.32
N PHE A 251 25.50 -19.81 0.85
CA PHE A 251 24.41 -20.23 1.72
C PHE A 251 24.85 -21.36 2.66
N GLU A 252 25.53 -22.38 2.15
CA GLU A 252 26.06 -23.48 2.99
C GLU A 252 27.05 -22.99 4.05
N ALA A 253 27.88 -21.98 3.70
CA ALA A 253 28.76 -21.33 4.66
C ALA A 253 27.96 -20.55 5.72
N SER A 254 26.99 -19.72 5.30
CA SER A 254 26.10 -19.01 6.23
C SER A 254 25.36 -19.96 7.16
N TRP A 255 24.91 -21.10 6.65
CA TRP A 255 24.24 -22.14 7.43
C TRP A 255 25.17 -22.71 8.51
N ARG A 256 26.39 -23.13 8.12
CA ARG A 256 27.38 -23.67 9.08
C ARG A 256 27.78 -22.65 10.13
N ASP A 257 28.01 -21.41 9.73
CA ASP A 257 28.38 -20.34 10.64
C ASP A 257 27.24 -20.05 11.64
N LEU A 258 25.98 -20.08 11.19
CA LEU A 258 24.82 -19.87 12.04
C LEU A 258 24.60 -21.03 13.03
N LEU A 259 24.79 -22.28 12.59
CA LEU A 259 24.71 -23.47 13.46
C LEU A 259 25.65 -23.38 14.67
N ALA A 260 26.80 -22.72 14.54
CA ALA A 260 27.73 -22.52 15.63
C ALA A 260 27.24 -21.49 16.69
N HIS A 261 26.23 -20.67 16.35
CA HIS A 261 25.76 -19.55 17.18
C HIS A 261 24.29 -19.69 17.64
N GLU A 262 23.46 -20.45 16.92
CA GLU A 262 22.01 -20.57 17.14
C GLU A 262 21.53 -22.03 17.23
N PRO A 263 20.86 -22.44 18.32
CA PRO A 263 20.35 -23.80 18.49
C PRO A 263 18.96 -24.05 17.88
N TYR A 264 18.39 -23.14 17.09
CA TYR A 264 17.02 -23.25 16.56
C TYR A 264 16.98 -23.80 15.12
N PRO A 265 16.82 -25.12 14.92
CA PRO A 265 16.88 -25.73 13.58
C PRO A 265 15.74 -25.29 12.64
N GLU A 266 14.57 -24.93 13.18
CA GLU A 266 13.35 -24.68 12.37
C GLU A 266 13.46 -23.41 11.52
N MET A 267 14.13 -22.36 12.02
CA MET A 267 14.27 -21.06 11.34
C MET A 267 15.64 -20.88 10.66
N GLN A 268 16.52 -21.88 10.74
CA GLN A 268 17.88 -21.78 10.22
C GLN A 268 17.92 -21.51 8.71
N ALA A 269 16.96 -22.04 7.94
CA ALA A 269 16.90 -21.82 6.50
C ALA A 269 16.70 -20.35 6.13
N VAL A 270 15.73 -19.71 6.76
CA VAL A 270 15.39 -18.30 6.50
C VAL A 270 16.52 -17.39 6.98
N LEU A 271 17.03 -17.63 8.19
CA LEU A 271 18.11 -16.83 8.77
C LEU A 271 19.41 -16.98 7.97
N ALA A 272 19.81 -18.21 7.61
CA ALA A 272 21.00 -18.44 6.79
C ALA A 272 20.84 -17.83 5.40
N ALA A 273 19.67 -17.97 4.76
CA ALA A 273 19.39 -17.34 3.47
C ALA A 273 19.51 -15.81 3.56
N SER A 274 19.01 -15.19 4.64
CA SER A 274 19.12 -13.74 4.87
C SER A 274 20.55 -13.23 5.11
N LEU A 275 21.49 -14.13 5.46
CA LEU A 275 22.91 -13.83 5.64
C LEU A 275 23.73 -14.05 4.36
N THR A 276 23.21 -14.80 3.38
CA THR A 276 23.95 -15.20 2.17
C THR A 276 24.38 -14.04 1.28
N GLU A 277 23.62 -12.95 1.29
CA GLU A 277 23.97 -11.75 0.52
C GLU A 277 25.11 -10.93 1.15
N LEU A 278 25.48 -11.20 2.40
CA LEU A 278 26.57 -10.50 3.07
C LEU A 278 27.92 -11.03 2.61
N SER A 279 28.91 -10.15 2.56
CA SER A 279 30.31 -10.57 2.41
C SER A 279 30.72 -11.46 3.59
N PRO A 280 31.72 -12.35 3.46
CA PRO A 280 32.18 -13.18 4.56
C PRO A 280 32.57 -12.37 5.81
N GLU A 281 33.18 -11.20 5.63
CA GLU A 281 33.56 -10.31 6.73
C GLU A 281 32.32 -9.71 7.41
N ASP A 282 31.37 -9.19 6.65
CA ASP A 282 30.13 -8.61 7.20
C ASP A 282 29.26 -9.68 7.89
N ARG A 283 29.24 -10.91 7.37
CA ARG A 283 28.55 -12.04 7.99
C ARG A 283 29.18 -12.41 9.34
N ALA A 284 30.51 -12.56 9.38
CA ALA A 284 31.22 -12.84 10.63
C ALA A 284 30.99 -11.73 11.66
N ARG A 285 31.01 -10.46 11.23
CA ARG A 285 30.71 -9.31 12.08
C ARG A 285 29.27 -9.35 12.62
N ALA A 286 28.28 -9.66 11.77
CA ALA A 286 26.89 -9.77 12.19
C ALA A 286 26.66 -10.90 13.21
N LEU A 287 27.31 -12.06 13.04
CA LEU A 287 27.21 -13.18 13.98
C LEU A 287 27.91 -12.90 15.31
N ALA A 288 29.08 -12.28 15.30
CA ALA A 288 29.77 -11.84 16.52
C ALA A 288 28.93 -10.81 17.30
N ARG A 289 28.33 -9.84 16.60
CA ARG A 289 27.42 -8.86 17.19
C ARG A 289 26.16 -9.50 17.75
N LEU A 290 25.59 -10.50 17.06
CA LEU A 290 24.43 -11.26 17.55
C LEU A 290 24.74 -11.91 18.90
N ALA A 291 25.90 -12.57 19.02
CA ALA A 291 26.32 -13.20 20.28
C ALA A 291 26.49 -12.16 21.41
N ALA A 292 26.98 -10.96 21.09
CA ALA A 292 27.16 -9.87 22.05
C ALA A 292 25.86 -9.16 22.44
N ILE A 293 24.87 -9.06 21.55
CA ILE A 293 23.56 -8.44 21.82
C ILE A 293 22.67 -9.35 22.66
N ARG A 294 22.68 -10.66 22.38
CA ARG A 294 21.80 -11.65 23.03
C ARG A 294 21.69 -11.51 24.56
N PRO A 295 22.77 -11.40 25.35
CA PRO A 295 22.65 -11.28 26.80
C PRO A 295 22.04 -9.96 27.28
N ASN A 296 21.98 -8.93 26.42
CA ASN A 296 21.58 -7.57 26.77
C ASN A 296 20.13 -7.22 26.41
N VAL A 297 19.44 -8.12 25.69
CA VAL A 297 18.05 -7.91 25.23
C VAL A 297 17.15 -9.05 25.68
N SER A 298 15.87 -8.74 25.93
CA SER A 298 14.92 -9.73 26.46
C SER A 298 14.32 -10.65 25.40
N THR A 299 14.43 -10.31 24.11
CA THR A 299 13.77 -11.07 23.05
C THR A 299 14.41 -12.44 22.84
N ARG A 300 13.54 -13.43 22.56
CA ARG A 300 13.95 -14.75 22.09
C ARG A 300 13.79 -14.92 20.59
N SER A 301 13.26 -13.91 19.89
CA SER A 301 13.08 -13.96 18.45
C SER A 301 14.44 -13.97 17.75
N PRO A 302 14.81 -15.05 17.04
CA PRO A 302 16.07 -15.09 16.29
C PRO A 302 16.13 -13.99 15.22
N VAL A 303 14.97 -13.64 14.66
CA VAL A 303 14.83 -12.60 13.65
C VAL A 303 15.11 -11.21 14.25
N ALA A 304 14.68 -10.97 15.50
CA ALA A 304 14.99 -9.72 16.22
C ALA A 304 16.45 -9.57 16.56
N LEU A 305 17.05 -10.65 17.06
CA LEU A 305 18.46 -10.69 17.36
C LEU A 305 19.29 -10.44 16.09
N LEU A 306 18.89 -11.02 14.97
CA LEU A 306 19.57 -10.84 13.68
C LEU A 306 19.36 -9.43 13.10
N GLY A 307 18.17 -8.86 13.23
CA GLY A 307 17.89 -7.47 12.83
C GLY A 307 18.75 -6.47 13.61
N LEU A 308 18.78 -6.61 14.95
CA LEU A 308 19.58 -5.79 15.84
C LEU A 308 21.10 -5.93 15.59
N SER A 309 21.57 -7.15 15.32
CA SER A 309 23.00 -7.40 15.04
C SER A 309 23.49 -6.73 13.77
N ARG A 310 22.58 -6.45 12.82
CA ARG A 310 22.85 -5.77 11.56
C ARG A 310 22.54 -4.27 11.59
N SER A 311 22.08 -3.75 12.73
CA SER A 311 21.89 -2.31 12.92
C SER A 311 23.20 -1.53 12.76
N MET A 312 23.09 -0.26 12.40
CA MET A 312 24.22 0.67 12.25
C MET A 312 24.87 1.09 13.58
N HIS A 313 24.20 0.82 14.70
CA HIS A 313 24.59 1.27 16.05
C HIS A 313 25.64 0.36 16.69
N THR A 314 26.29 0.78 17.78
CA THR A 314 27.13 -0.14 18.57
C THR A 314 26.28 -1.22 19.26
N VAL A 315 26.90 -2.27 19.81
CA VAL A 315 26.17 -3.33 20.53
C VAL A 315 25.45 -2.76 21.76
N GLU A 316 26.15 -1.88 22.49
CA GLU A 316 25.63 -1.20 23.67
C GLU A 316 24.47 -0.27 23.32
N GLU A 317 24.65 0.54 22.27
CA GLU A 317 23.63 1.47 21.80
C GLU A 317 22.40 0.73 21.26
N ALA A 318 22.57 -0.29 20.42
CA ALA A 318 21.46 -1.09 19.89
C ALA A 318 20.65 -1.74 21.03
N SER A 319 21.33 -2.28 22.04
CA SER A 319 20.67 -2.91 23.21
C SER A 319 19.94 -1.88 24.09
N ALA A 320 20.52 -0.68 24.27
CA ALA A 320 19.86 0.41 24.99
C ALA A 320 18.63 0.94 24.23
N ARG A 321 18.75 1.14 22.92
CA ARG A 321 17.66 1.59 22.05
C ARG A 321 16.51 0.59 21.99
N TYR A 322 16.81 -0.71 21.98
CA TYR A 322 15.80 -1.76 22.06
C TYR A 322 14.99 -1.69 23.37
N ARG A 323 15.67 -1.60 24.52
CA ARG A 323 14.99 -1.46 25.82
C ARG A 323 14.16 -0.18 25.90
N ALA A 324 14.72 0.95 25.48
CA ALA A 324 14.00 2.22 25.43
C ALA A 324 12.78 2.16 24.50
N SER A 325 12.88 1.43 23.38
CA SER A 325 11.75 1.24 22.47
C SER A 325 10.66 0.38 23.12
N GLN A 326 11.03 -0.71 23.79
CA GLN A 326 10.07 -1.52 24.55
C GLN A 326 9.33 -0.70 25.61
N GLU A 327 10.06 0.08 26.42
CA GLU A 327 9.49 0.96 27.44
C GLU A 327 8.52 1.99 26.83
N ALA A 328 8.93 2.66 25.75
CA ALA A 328 8.11 3.66 25.07
C ALA A 328 6.83 3.04 24.47
N LEU A 329 6.93 1.87 23.86
CA LEU A 329 5.77 1.17 23.30
C LEU A 329 4.83 0.66 24.40
N MET A 330 5.35 0.14 25.50
CA MET A 330 4.54 -0.23 26.67
C MET A 330 3.82 0.99 27.27
N ALA A 331 4.46 2.17 27.30
CA ALA A 331 3.83 3.41 27.74
C ALA A 331 2.67 3.86 26.82
N LEU A 332 2.68 3.44 25.55
CA LEU A 332 1.56 3.63 24.60
C LEU A 332 0.45 2.56 24.77
N GLY A 333 0.56 1.68 25.76
CA GLY A 333 -0.42 0.64 26.05
C GLY A 333 -0.27 -0.63 25.22
N VAL A 334 0.88 -0.82 24.56
CA VAL A 334 1.18 -2.07 23.83
C VAL A 334 1.48 -3.19 24.83
N ALA A 335 0.77 -4.30 24.69
CA ALA A 335 1.02 -5.49 25.51
C ALA A 335 2.37 -6.14 25.14
N GLY A 336 3.02 -6.75 26.14
CA GLY A 336 4.24 -7.53 25.91
C GLY A 336 4.04 -8.75 25.01
N GLY A 337 5.14 -9.31 24.52
CA GLY A 337 5.15 -10.49 23.65
C GLY A 337 5.91 -10.25 22.35
N ASP A 338 5.80 -11.20 21.42
CA ASP A 338 6.61 -11.24 20.20
C ASP A 338 6.43 -10.00 19.32
N SER A 339 5.20 -9.46 19.24
CA SER A 339 4.91 -8.25 18.44
C SER A 339 5.52 -6.98 19.04
N LEU A 340 5.62 -6.88 20.37
CA LEU A 340 6.35 -5.79 21.04
C LEU A 340 7.84 -5.91 20.73
N ASP A 341 8.39 -7.12 20.82
CA ASP A 341 9.80 -7.38 20.54
C ASP A 341 10.17 -7.06 19.08
N ALA A 342 9.31 -7.45 18.14
CA ALA A 342 9.47 -7.14 16.72
C ALA A 342 9.45 -5.63 16.48
N ALA A 343 8.43 -4.94 16.99
CA ALA A 343 8.31 -3.49 16.86
C ALA A 343 9.51 -2.76 17.49
N ALA A 344 9.93 -3.16 18.71
CA ALA A 344 11.08 -2.58 19.38
C ALA A 344 12.39 -2.82 18.62
N ALA A 345 12.58 -3.99 18.01
CA ALA A 345 13.76 -4.28 17.19
C ALA A 345 13.80 -3.42 15.91
N ILE A 346 12.65 -3.19 15.26
CA ILE A 346 12.53 -2.29 14.11
C ILE A 346 12.91 -0.86 14.51
N LEU A 347 12.31 -0.33 15.59
CA LEU A 347 12.59 1.03 16.05
C LEU A 347 14.05 1.21 16.50
N ALA A 348 14.59 0.22 17.22
CA ALA A 348 15.98 0.27 17.70
C ALA A 348 17.00 0.32 16.56
N SER A 349 16.69 -0.35 15.44
CA SER A 349 17.55 -0.41 14.26
C SER A 349 17.45 0.83 13.37
N SER A 350 16.42 1.67 13.55
CA SER A 350 16.24 2.91 12.82
C SER A 350 17.35 3.93 13.15
N PRO A 351 17.76 4.79 12.19
CA PRO A 351 18.64 5.92 12.47
C PRO A 351 17.98 7.02 13.32
N MET A 352 16.64 7.11 13.35
CA MET A 352 15.93 8.18 14.08
C MET A 352 15.94 7.96 15.59
N LEU A 353 15.82 9.02 16.39
CA LEU A 353 15.77 8.90 17.86
C LEU A 353 14.53 8.15 18.33
N VAL A 354 14.69 7.25 19.31
CA VAL A 354 13.59 6.43 19.87
C VAL A 354 12.39 7.27 20.35
N PRO A 355 12.56 8.42 21.05
CA PRO A 355 11.41 9.26 21.43
C PRO A 355 10.61 9.78 20.24
N VAL A 356 11.29 10.16 19.15
CA VAL A 356 10.64 10.62 17.91
C VAL A 356 9.87 9.47 17.26
N LEU A 357 10.48 8.28 17.19
CA LEU A 357 9.83 7.08 16.66
C LEU A 357 8.60 6.67 17.47
N ALA A 358 8.68 6.73 18.80
CA ALA A 358 7.56 6.41 19.68
C ALA A 358 6.38 7.37 19.49
N GLU A 359 6.65 8.68 19.33
CA GLU A 359 5.61 9.66 19.01
C GLU A 359 4.93 9.34 17.67
N ARG A 360 5.72 9.02 16.64
CA ARG A 360 5.21 8.62 15.31
C ARG A 360 4.35 7.37 15.38
N VAL A 361 4.79 6.36 16.15
CA VAL A 361 3.99 5.15 16.39
C VAL A 361 2.67 5.50 17.06
N GLY A 362 2.67 6.36 18.07
CA GLY A 362 1.46 6.80 18.76
C GLY A 362 0.43 7.42 17.79
N ARG A 363 0.89 8.22 16.82
CA ARG A 363 0.03 8.81 15.77
C ARG A 363 -0.54 7.74 14.82
N LEU A 364 0.27 6.77 14.40
CA LEU A 364 -0.14 5.74 13.44
C LEU A 364 -1.01 4.64 14.05
N LEU A 365 -0.87 4.35 15.34
CA LEU A 365 -1.65 3.30 16.00
C LEU A 365 -3.17 3.52 15.87
N GLY A 366 -3.64 4.76 15.91
CA GLY A 366 -5.06 5.09 15.75
C GLY A 366 -5.60 4.69 14.37
N GLU A 367 -4.84 5.02 13.32
CA GLU A 367 -5.20 4.76 11.93
C GLU A 367 -5.11 3.27 11.56
N LEU A 368 -4.23 2.51 12.20
CA LEU A 368 -3.94 1.11 11.84
C LEU A 368 -4.71 0.07 12.64
N ARG A 369 -5.34 0.43 13.76
CA ARG A 369 -6.09 -0.50 14.64
C ARG A 369 -7.25 -1.24 13.96
N GLY A 370 -7.84 -0.67 12.91
CA GLY A 370 -8.89 -1.29 12.12
C GLY A 370 -8.39 -2.12 10.94
N VAL A 371 -7.08 -2.10 10.68
CA VAL A 371 -6.44 -2.71 9.51
C VAL A 371 -5.62 -3.93 9.93
N PHE A 372 -4.88 -3.82 11.03
CA PHE A 372 -3.92 -4.82 11.49
C PHE A 372 -4.18 -5.25 12.94
N ASP A 373 -4.04 -6.55 13.20
CA ASP A 373 -4.12 -7.13 14.55
C ASP A 373 -2.94 -8.11 14.80
N PRO A 374 -1.91 -7.72 15.57
CA PRO A 374 -1.75 -6.44 16.27
C PRO A 374 -1.17 -5.33 15.37
N PRO A 375 -1.60 -4.06 15.52
CA PRO A 375 -1.19 -2.96 14.63
C PRO A 375 0.23 -2.43 14.89
N ILE A 376 0.88 -2.88 15.97
CA ILE A 376 2.09 -2.24 16.47
C ILE A 376 3.31 -2.42 15.55
N VAL A 377 3.44 -3.58 14.92
CA VAL A 377 4.57 -3.84 14.02
C VAL A 377 4.42 -3.02 12.74
N ALA A 378 3.22 -2.96 12.16
CA ALA A 378 2.91 -2.08 11.03
C ALA A 378 3.18 -0.60 11.37
N ALA A 379 2.76 -0.16 12.56
CA ALA A 379 3.05 1.19 13.03
C ALA A 379 4.55 1.45 13.17
N ALA A 380 5.33 0.50 13.70
CA ALA A 380 6.78 0.61 13.82
C ALA A 380 7.48 0.65 12.45
N MET A 381 7.03 -0.18 11.51
CA MET A 381 7.52 -0.22 10.13
C MET A 381 7.34 1.14 9.45
N LEU A 382 6.10 1.64 9.42
CA LEU A 382 5.79 2.94 8.83
C LEU A 382 6.46 4.09 9.57
N SER A 383 6.56 4.05 10.91
CA SER A 383 7.24 5.09 11.70
C SER A 383 8.73 5.19 11.45
N SER A 384 9.37 4.08 11.06
CA SER A 384 10.80 4.05 10.75
C SER A 384 11.14 4.54 9.33
N SER A 385 10.11 4.81 8.50
CA SER A 385 10.24 5.43 7.18
C SER A 385 10.74 6.88 7.27
N PRO A 386 11.52 7.38 6.30
CA PRO A 386 11.88 8.81 6.21
C PRO A 386 10.70 9.76 5.92
N LEU A 387 9.51 9.22 5.63
CA LEU A 387 8.27 9.97 5.41
C LEU A 387 7.58 10.30 6.73
N GLU A 388 6.87 11.43 6.82
CA GLU A 388 6.04 11.77 7.98
C GLU A 388 4.90 10.76 8.16
N PRO A 389 4.37 10.55 9.38
CA PRO A 389 3.34 9.54 9.63
C PRO A 389 2.17 9.57 8.64
N ASN A 390 1.64 10.76 8.33
CA ASN A 390 0.55 10.91 7.37
C ASN A 390 0.99 10.56 5.94
N GLU A 391 2.21 10.93 5.54
CA GLU A 391 2.76 10.61 4.23
C GLU A 391 2.99 9.09 4.09
N SER A 392 3.56 8.44 5.10
CA SER A 392 3.75 6.98 5.13
C SER A 392 2.41 6.23 5.07
N HIS A 393 1.40 6.72 5.80
CA HIS A 393 0.08 6.09 5.84
C HIS A 393 -0.68 6.26 4.52
N GLU A 394 -0.58 7.41 3.87
CA GLU A 394 -1.20 7.64 2.56
C GLU A 394 -0.50 6.86 1.45
N LEU A 395 0.84 6.74 1.52
CA LEU A 395 1.58 5.84 0.63
C LEU A 395 1.14 4.38 0.81
N PHE A 396 0.89 3.96 2.07
CA PHE A 396 0.31 2.66 2.38
C PHE A 396 -1.09 2.48 1.77
N LYS A 397 -1.99 3.46 1.89
CA LYS A 397 -3.32 3.39 1.24
C LYS A 397 -3.26 3.30 -0.28
N GLU A 398 -2.35 4.04 -0.91
CA GLU A 398 -2.13 3.95 -2.36
C GLU A 398 -1.63 2.56 -2.76
N ALA A 399 -0.74 1.96 -1.97
CA ALA A 399 -0.30 0.58 -2.16
C ALA A 399 -1.44 -0.43 -2.00
N VAL A 400 -2.28 -0.30 -0.97
CA VAL A 400 -3.49 -1.13 -0.77
C VAL A 400 -4.37 -1.04 -2.02
N GLY A 401 -4.67 0.18 -2.46
CA GLY A 401 -5.48 0.40 -3.66
C GLY A 401 -4.86 -0.21 -4.92
N ALA A 402 -3.53 -0.17 -5.07
CA ALA A 402 -2.85 -0.81 -6.19
C ALA A 402 -2.97 -2.33 -6.15
N VAL A 403 -2.73 -2.95 -5.00
CA VAL A 403 -2.86 -4.41 -4.82
C VAL A 403 -4.30 -4.86 -5.07
N SER A 404 -5.29 -4.13 -4.56
CA SER A 404 -6.72 -4.41 -4.80
C SER A 404 -7.09 -4.32 -6.28
N ARG A 405 -6.66 -3.27 -7.00
CA ARG A 405 -6.99 -3.10 -8.44
C ARG A 405 -6.44 -4.22 -9.30
N MET A 406 -5.33 -4.81 -8.89
CA MET A 406 -4.68 -5.91 -9.62
C MET A 406 -5.28 -7.29 -9.29
N ASN A 407 -6.25 -7.36 -8.35
CA ASN A 407 -6.84 -8.61 -7.86
C ASN A 407 -5.77 -9.65 -7.51
N PHE A 408 -4.68 -9.21 -6.87
CA PHE A 408 -3.56 -10.08 -6.54
C PHE A 408 -3.90 -11.09 -5.44
N PHE A 409 -4.66 -10.64 -4.44
CA PHE A 409 -5.21 -11.46 -3.37
C PHE A 409 -6.70 -11.15 -3.19
N ASP A 410 -7.48 -12.16 -2.80
CA ASP A 410 -8.91 -12.02 -2.50
C ASP A 410 -9.17 -11.63 -1.04
N LEU A 411 -8.22 -11.91 -0.13
CA LEU A 411 -8.36 -11.61 1.29
C LEU A 411 -7.82 -10.22 1.61
N THR A 412 -8.64 -9.37 2.22
CA THR A 412 -8.27 -8.01 2.64
C THR A 412 -6.98 -7.96 3.46
N LEU A 413 -6.80 -8.90 4.41
CA LEU A 413 -5.58 -8.99 5.21
C LEU A 413 -4.32 -9.18 4.34
N GLU A 414 -4.39 -10.04 3.32
CA GLU A 414 -3.24 -10.28 2.43
C GLU A 414 -2.95 -9.06 1.55
N ILE A 415 -3.98 -8.31 1.17
CA ILE A 415 -3.83 -7.03 0.45
C ILE A 415 -3.09 -6.02 1.34
N ASP A 416 -3.56 -5.83 2.58
CA ASP A 416 -2.99 -4.88 3.52
C ASP A 416 -1.57 -5.26 3.91
N ASP A 417 -1.30 -6.52 4.19
CA ASP A 417 0.05 -6.98 4.52
C ASP A 417 1.01 -6.80 3.34
N LEU A 418 0.58 -7.13 2.11
CA LEU A 418 1.41 -6.94 0.92
C LEU A 418 1.72 -5.47 0.70
N ALA A 419 0.72 -4.61 0.84
CA ALA A 419 0.88 -3.16 0.71
C ALA A 419 1.86 -2.59 1.74
N LEU A 420 1.78 -3.06 3.00
CA LEU A 420 2.72 -2.67 4.06
C LEU A 420 4.15 -3.09 3.70
N LEU A 421 4.33 -4.31 3.20
CA LEU A 421 5.62 -4.82 2.75
C LEU A 421 6.15 -4.09 1.52
N MET A 422 5.29 -3.64 0.60
CA MET A 422 5.72 -2.81 -0.52
C MET A 422 6.24 -1.46 -0.02
N VAL A 423 5.49 -0.79 0.86
CA VAL A 423 5.88 0.53 1.38
C VAL A 423 7.13 0.45 2.26
N TYR A 424 7.30 -0.62 3.02
CA TYR A 424 8.44 -0.81 3.91
C TYR A 424 9.65 -1.48 3.22
N GLY A 425 9.43 -2.63 2.58
CA GLY A 425 10.45 -3.52 2.03
C GLY A 425 10.97 -3.09 0.65
N SER A 426 10.16 -2.46 -0.19
CA SER A 426 10.64 -1.88 -1.46
C SER A 426 11.33 -0.52 -1.26
N GLY A 427 11.76 -0.22 -0.03
CA GLY A 427 12.32 1.04 0.42
C GLY A 427 13.31 1.70 -0.55
N PRO A 428 14.17 1.00 -1.30
CA PRO A 428 14.99 1.65 -2.34
C PRO A 428 14.24 1.95 -3.65
N GLU A 429 13.37 1.07 -4.16
CA GLU A 429 12.67 1.32 -5.44
C GLU A 429 11.50 2.31 -5.27
N ILE A 430 10.66 2.11 -4.26
CA ILE A 430 9.48 2.95 -4.00
C ILE A 430 9.88 4.27 -3.34
N ALA A 431 10.92 4.27 -2.50
CA ALA A 431 11.45 5.55 -2.02
C ALA A 431 12.24 6.31 -3.10
N ARG A 432 12.77 5.68 -4.16
CA ARG A 432 13.28 6.45 -5.31
C ARG A 432 12.17 7.23 -6.00
N PHE A 433 10.99 6.64 -6.18
CA PHE A 433 9.85 7.36 -6.78
C PHE A 433 9.26 8.47 -5.87
N THR A 434 9.44 8.39 -4.55
CA THR A 434 8.97 9.42 -3.60
C THR A 434 10.04 10.38 -3.10
N LEU A 435 11.34 10.08 -3.26
CA LEU A 435 12.46 10.90 -2.75
C LEU A 435 13.36 11.45 -3.86
N GLU A 436 13.37 10.90 -5.07
CA GLU A 436 14.05 11.51 -6.22
C GLU A 436 13.23 12.72 -6.71
N GLY A 437 13.44 13.87 -6.05
CA GLY A 437 12.89 15.16 -6.45
C GLY A 437 11.82 15.76 -5.52
N ILE A 438 11.48 15.10 -4.40
CA ILE A 438 10.67 15.70 -3.34
C ILE A 438 11.65 16.28 -2.28
N PRO A 439 11.60 17.60 -2.00
CA PRO A 439 12.41 18.20 -0.94
C PRO A 439 12.20 17.48 0.39
N PRO A 440 13.24 17.33 1.22
CA PRO A 440 13.07 16.68 2.51
C PRO A 440 12.12 17.50 3.39
N ALA A 441 11.40 16.83 4.30
CA ALA A 441 10.46 17.50 5.19
C ALA A 441 11.16 18.62 5.99
N PRO A 442 10.49 19.77 6.21
CA PRO A 442 11.02 20.82 7.06
C PRO A 442 11.11 20.33 8.52
N GLY A 443 12.34 20.22 9.05
CA GLY A 443 12.62 19.73 10.40
C GLY A 443 14.10 19.33 10.56
N PRO A 444 14.54 18.89 11.76
CA PRO A 444 15.88 18.33 11.91
C PRO A 444 15.98 17.05 11.07
N LEU A 445 16.62 17.20 9.91
CA LEU A 445 16.88 16.14 8.96
C LEU A 445 17.70 15.03 9.66
N VAL A 446 17.09 13.86 9.84
CA VAL A 446 17.90 12.64 9.88
C VAL A 446 18.06 12.25 8.42
N GLU A 447 19.30 12.30 7.91
CA GLU A 447 19.58 11.81 6.55
C GLU A 447 18.93 10.43 6.38
N PRO A 448 18.19 10.19 5.29
CA PRO A 448 17.64 8.88 5.01
C PRO A 448 18.80 7.92 4.72
N VAL A 449 19.30 7.27 5.77
CA VAL A 449 20.20 6.13 5.60
C VAL A 449 19.31 4.98 5.15
N LEU A 450 19.29 4.73 3.84
CA LEU A 450 18.72 3.51 3.28
C LEU A 450 19.43 2.34 3.97
N ALA A 451 18.75 1.68 4.91
CA ALA A 451 19.29 0.46 5.50
C ALA A 451 19.60 -0.51 4.37
N ARG A 452 20.72 -1.24 4.46
CA ARG A 452 21.12 -2.20 3.42
C ARG A 452 19.91 -3.09 3.09
N PRO A 453 19.55 -3.31 1.80
CA PRO A 453 18.34 -4.05 1.35
C PRO A 453 18.14 -5.36 2.13
N SER A 454 19.27 -5.92 2.47
CA SER A 454 19.62 -6.98 3.39
C SER A 454 18.86 -7.08 4.72
N VAL A 455 18.79 -6.00 5.48
CA VAL A 455 18.19 -5.96 6.83
C VAL A 455 16.65 -5.99 6.74
N TRP A 456 16.11 -5.62 5.58
CA TRP A 456 14.67 -5.61 5.34
C TRP A 456 14.10 -7.03 5.20
N TYR A 457 14.89 -8.02 4.75
CA TYR A 457 14.43 -9.41 4.60
C TYR A 457 14.00 -10.05 5.91
N THR A 458 14.71 -9.75 7.00
CA THR A 458 14.38 -10.29 8.31
C THR A 458 13.04 -9.76 8.83
N TYR A 459 12.66 -8.53 8.52
CA TYR A 459 11.40 -7.94 8.97
C TYR A 459 10.14 -8.53 8.32
N HIS A 460 10.26 -9.15 7.15
CA HIS A 460 9.14 -9.86 6.50
C HIS A 460 8.71 -11.10 7.30
N ASP A 461 9.69 -11.81 7.88
CA ASP A 461 9.44 -13.03 8.64
C ASP A 461 8.84 -12.73 10.03
N PHE A 462 9.25 -11.62 10.63
CA PHE A 462 8.67 -11.09 11.87
C PHE A 462 7.16 -10.86 11.82
N TRP A 463 6.65 -10.44 10.66
CA TRP A 463 5.26 -10.07 10.48
C TRP A 463 4.36 -11.28 10.19
N ILE A 464 4.86 -12.22 9.39
CA ILE A 464 3.99 -13.23 8.79
C ILE A 464 3.94 -14.52 9.62
N HIS A 465 4.79 -14.67 10.64
CA HIS A 465 4.86 -15.92 11.40
C HIS A 465 3.65 -16.19 12.31
N ARG A 466 2.82 -15.22 12.72
CA ARG A 466 1.59 -15.48 13.51
C ARG A 466 0.53 -14.35 13.48
N PRO A 467 -0.79 -14.67 13.28
CA PRO A 467 -1.32 -15.88 12.67
C PRO A 467 -2.60 -15.67 11.82
N ARG A 468 -2.59 -16.18 10.58
CA ARG A 468 -3.82 -16.59 9.86
C ARG A 468 -4.79 -17.38 10.76
N ALA A 469 -4.26 -18.12 11.75
CA ALA A 469 -5.05 -18.85 12.74
C ALA A 469 -5.78 -18.00 13.81
N LEU A 470 -5.37 -16.76 14.15
CA LEU A 470 -6.22 -15.86 14.97
C LEU A 470 -7.27 -15.17 14.10
N TYR A 471 -6.92 -14.73 12.89
CA TYR A 471 -7.86 -14.10 11.95
C TYR A 471 -9.03 -15.04 11.60
N LEU A 472 -8.75 -16.32 11.32
CA LEU A 472 -9.77 -17.35 11.10
C LEU A 472 -10.67 -17.58 12.33
N ARG A 473 -10.15 -17.31 13.53
CA ARG A 473 -10.86 -17.49 14.80
C ARG A 473 -11.73 -16.30 15.18
N THR A 474 -11.37 -15.09 14.74
CA THR A 474 -12.10 -13.85 15.02
C THR A 474 -13.05 -13.43 13.91
N HIS A 475 -12.89 -13.96 12.68
CA HIS A 475 -13.75 -13.66 11.52
C HIS A 475 -14.23 -14.95 10.82
N PRO A 476 -15.21 -15.67 11.40
CA PRO A 476 -15.62 -17.01 10.96
C PRO A 476 -16.22 -17.10 9.54
N ALA A 477 -16.62 -15.97 8.94
CA ALA A 477 -17.23 -15.92 7.61
C ALA A 477 -16.29 -16.36 6.47
N HIS A 478 -14.97 -16.40 6.70
CA HIS A 478 -13.96 -16.72 5.69
C HIS A 478 -13.36 -18.13 5.81
N ILE A 479 -13.82 -18.96 6.77
CA ILE A 479 -13.36 -20.35 6.93
C ILE A 479 -13.66 -21.18 5.67
N HIS A 480 -14.73 -20.85 4.95
CA HIS A 480 -15.19 -21.60 3.77
C HIS A 480 -14.46 -21.26 2.47
N THR A 481 -13.63 -20.21 2.45
CA THR A 481 -12.95 -19.73 1.24
C THR A 481 -11.47 -20.12 1.18
N ILE A 482 -10.95 -20.76 2.22
CA ILE A 482 -9.56 -21.23 2.26
C ILE A 482 -9.51 -22.73 1.94
N PRO A 483 -8.80 -23.17 0.89
CA PRO A 483 -8.80 -24.55 0.40
C PRO A 483 -8.21 -25.61 1.38
N TYR A 484 -7.76 -25.20 2.57
CA TYR A 484 -7.19 -26.08 3.60
C TYR A 484 -8.19 -26.52 4.69
N PHE A 485 -9.43 -26.01 4.69
CA PHE A 485 -10.47 -26.33 5.69
C PHE A 485 -11.73 -26.99 5.08
N GLY A 486 -11.61 -27.56 3.88
CA GLY A 486 -12.63 -28.37 3.21
C GLY A 486 -12.32 -29.86 3.23
#